data_AF-A0A6B9MYV4-F1
#
_entry.id   AF-A0A6B9MYV4-F1
#
_cell.length_a   1.000
_cell.length_b   1.000
_cell.length_c   1.000
_cell.angle_alpha   90.00
_cell.angle_beta   90.00
_cell.angle_gamma   90.00
#
_symmetry.space_group_name_H-M   'P 1'
#
loop_
_entity.id
_entity.type
_entity.pdbx_description
1 polymer ?
#
loop_
_entity_poly.entity_id
_entity_poly.type
_entity_poly.pdbx_seq_one_letter_code
_entity_poly.pdbx_strand_id
1 'polypeptide(L)'
;MSSLIILACLLIFMKHPIMIGLIILMQTISIGWLIGSMNLNFWFSYILILITIGGLLVLFIYMTSLASNEKFNKNWIFFIPLFFIFSFLNWNPPTYKNFLTLESQHSNFNFLLSKFFNLPNSKIIWFIICYLLVTLIAVVNISKNKKNPLRQLYDKTLTKKIPPY
;
A
#
# COMPACT_ATOMS: atom_id res chain seq x y z
N MET A 1 -5.00 18.49 2.21
CA MET A 1 -5.06 18.33 0.73
C MET A 1 -3.76 18.76 0.04
N SER A 2 -3.19 19.94 0.31
CA SER A 2 -1.91 20.34 -0.32
C SER A 2 -0.76 19.35 -0.05
N SER A 3 -0.69 18.80 1.17
CA SER A 3 0.31 17.80 1.57
C SER A 3 0.28 16.54 0.71
N LEU A 4 -0.91 16.11 0.23
CA LEU A 4 -1.04 14.97 -0.68
C LEU A 4 -0.49 15.24 -2.06
N ILE A 5 -0.74 16.45 -2.58
CA ILE A 5 -0.28 16.84 -3.92
C ILE A 5 1.25 16.88 -3.95
N ILE A 6 1.87 17.38 -2.88
CA ILE A 6 3.34 17.42 -2.75
C ILE A 6 3.91 15.99 -2.72
N LEU A 7 3.33 15.09 -1.92
CA LEU A 7 3.76 13.68 -1.87
C LEU A 7 3.60 12.99 -3.23
N ALA A 8 2.50 13.26 -3.94
CA ALA A 8 2.25 12.70 -5.26
C ALA A 8 3.28 13.21 -6.30
N CYS A 9 3.62 14.50 -6.28
CA CYS A 9 4.69 15.04 -7.14
C CYS A 9 6.05 14.42 -6.80
N LEU A 10 6.36 14.19 -5.51
CA LEU A 10 7.61 13.56 -5.09
C LEU A 10 7.75 12.13 -5.63
N LEU A 11 6.67 11.36 -5.74
CA LEU A 11 6.72 10.00 -6.28
C LEU A 11 7.28 9.93 -7.70
N ILE A 12 6.93 10.89 -8.56
CA ILE A 12 7.33 10.90 -9.97
C ILE A 12 8.85 11.03 -10.12
N PHE A 13 9.50 11.75 -9.21
CA PHE A 13 10.94 11.95 -9.27
C PHE A 13 11.73 10.75 -8.75
N MET A 14 11.15 9.92 -7.88
CA MET A 14 11.90 8.94 -7.10
C MET A 14 12.22 7.68 -7.91
N LYS A 15 13.50 7.29 -7.92
CA LYS A 15 13.99 6.09 -8.62
C LYS A 15 14.22 4.91 -7.70
N HIS A 16 14.62 5.17 -6.45
CA HIS A 16 15.01 4.11 -5.53
C HIS A 16 13.78 3.42 -4.91
N PRO A 17 13.63 2.09 -5.02
CA PRO A 17 12.42 1.37 -4.63
C PRO A 17 12.07 1.55 -3.14
N ILE A 18 13.08 1.63 -2.27
CA ILE A 18 12.86 1.86 -0.83
C ILE A 18 12.29 3.25 -0.57
N MET A 19 12.69 4.29 -1.31
CA MET A 19 12.11 5.63 -1.13
C MET A 19 10.70 5.73 -1.67
N ILE A 20 10.44 5.06 -2.80
CA ILE A 20 9.09 4.95 -3.33
C ILE A 20 8.18 4.34 -2.25
N GLY A 21 8.61 3.26 -1.59
CA GLY A 21 7.88 2.66 -0.46
C GLY A 21 7.65 3.63 0.71
N LEU A 22 8.67 4.38 1.11
CA LEU A 22 8.56 5.35 2.22
C LEU A 22 7.60 6.51 1.90
N ILE A 23 7.59 7.00 0.68
CA ILE A 23 6.69 8.10 0.27
C ILE A 23 5.25 7.61 0.19
N ILE A 24 5.03 6.38 -0.30
CA ILE A 24 3.70 5.77 -0.30
C ILE A 24 3.21 5.57 1.14
N LEU A 25 4.07 5.16 2.08
CA LEU A 25 3.70 5.08 3.51
C LEU A 25 3.24 6.45 4.04
N MET A 26 4.00 7.52 3.81
CA MET A 26 3.60 8.88 4.25
C MET A 26 2.30 9.36 3.58
N GLN A 27 2.09 9.01 2.32
CA GLN A 27 0.85 9.33 1.60
C GLN A 27 -0.35 8.57 2.16
N THR A 28 -0.21 7.28 2.47
CA THR A 28 -1.32 6.48 3.03
C THR A 28 -1.71 6.94 4.42
N ILE A 29 -0.76 7.32 5.28
CA ILE A 29 -1.04 7.89 6.60
C ILE A 29 -1.80 9.22 6.48
N SER A 30 -1.37 10.10 5.57
CA SER A 30 -2.04 11.40 5.37
C SER A 30 -3.44 11.26 4.74
N ILE A 31 -3.65 10.29 3.85
CA ILE A 31 -4.98 9.93 3.31
C ILE A 31 -5.87 9.37 4.43
N GLY A 32 -5.35 8.46 5.24
CA GLY A 32 -6.08 7.86 6.36
C GLY A 32 -6.55 8.93 7.36
N TRP A 33 -5.70 9.89 7.68
CA TRP A 33 -6.10 11.02 8.53
C TRP A 33 -7.23 11.84 7.88
N LEU A 34 -7.12 12.21 6.60
CA LEU A 34 -8.16 12.99 5.92
C LEU A 34 -9.51 12.26 5.89
N ILE A 35 -9.52 10.96 5.62
CA ILE A 35 -10.76 10.17 5.60
C ILE A 35 -11.31 9.99 7.01
N GLY A 36 -10.43 9.90 8.01
CA GLY A 36 -10.80 9.80 9.41
C GLY A 36 -11.41 11.10 9.96
N SER A 37 -10.98 12.27 9.49
CA SER A 37 -11.57 13.55 9.91
C SER A 37 -12.86 13.90 9.16
N MET A 38 -13.08 13.31 7.97
CA MET A 38 -14.32 13.50 7.19
C MET A 38 -15.48 12.62 7.67
N ASN A 39 -15.18 11.48 8.30
CA ASN A 39 -16.19 10.56 8.79
C ASN A 39 -16.24 10.60 10.32
N LEU A 40 -17.43 10.41 10.89
CA LEU A 40 -17.61 10.39 12.34
C LEU A 40 -17.01 9.13 12.98
N ASN A 41 -16.99 8.00 12.25
CA ASN A 41 -16.36 6.76 12.70
C ASN A 41 -15.09 6.46 11.90
N PHE A 42 -14.00 6.14 12.62
CA PHE A 42 -12.68 5.85 12.06
C PHE A 42 -12.55 4.46 11.42
N TRP A 43 -13.59 3.63 11.43
CA TRP A 43 -13.53 2.23 10.95
C TRP A 43 -13.00 2.09 9.52
N PHE A 44 -13.47 2.93 8.58
CA PHE A 44 -12.98 2.87 7.19
C PHE A 44 -11.55 3.37 7.03
N SER A 45 -11.17 4.42 7.76
CA SER A 45 -9.80 4.95 7.76
C SER A 45 -8.82 3.89 8.27
N TYR A 46 -9.19 3.16 9.34
CA TYR A 46 -8.38 2.08 9.89
C TYR A 46 -8.17 0.92 8.91
N ILE A 47 -9.24 0.44 8.26
CA ILE A 47 -9.16 -0.64 7.27
C ILE A 47 -8.24 -0.24 6.10
N LEU A 48 -8.34 1.00 5.63
CA LEU A 48 -7.51 1.51 4.52
C LEU A 48 -6.02 1.49 4.90
N ILE A 49 -5.67 2.03 6.06
CA ILE A 49 -4.29 2.07 6.55
C ILE A 49 -3.70 0.64 6.67
N LEU A 50 -4.46 -0.29 7.25
CA LEU A 50 -4.01 -1.68 7.43
C LEU A 50 -3.68 -2.37 6.10
N ILE A 51 -4.58 -2.29 5.12
CA ILE A 51 -4.41 -2.97 3.84
C ILE A 51 -3.19 -2.40 3.10
N THR A 52 -3.02 -1.07 3.10
CA THR A 52 -1.89 -0.44 2.40
C THR A 52 -0.54 -0.72 3.08
N ILE A 53 -0.48 -0.70 4.42
CA ILE A 53 0.75 -1.03 5.14
C ILE A 53 1.10 -2.51 4.95
N GLY A 54 0.11 -3.41 5.03
CA GLY A 54 0.31 -4.84 4.81
C GLY A 54 0.89 -5.15 3.43
N GLY A 55 0.37 -4.52 2.37
CA GLY A 55 0.88 -4.68 1.01
C GLY A 55 2.31 -4.14 0.83
N LEU A 56 2.62 -3.00 1.46
CA LEU A 56 3.96 -2.39 1.40
C LEU A 56 5.02 -3.22 2.13
N LEU A 57 4.68 -3.89 3.23
CA LEU A 57 5.62 -4.77 3.94
C LEU A 57 6.07 -5.95 3.08
N VAL A 58 5.16 -6.58 2.32
CA VAL A 58 5.50 -7.68 1.41
C VAL A 58 6.43 -7.18 0.29
N LEU A 59 6.13 -6.00 -0.28
CA LEU A 59 6.97 -5.38 -1.31
C LEU A 59 8.36 -5.03 -0.75
N PHE A 60 8.44 -4.55 0.50
CA PHE A 60 9.70 -4.23 1.17
C PHE A 60 10.60 -5.46 1.34
N ILE A 61 10.04 -6.58 1.81
CA ILE A 61 10.79 -7.85 1.95
C ILE A 61 11.30 -8.33 0.58
N TYR A 62 10.50 -8.19 -0.47
CA TYR A 62 10.91 -8.55 -1.82
C TYR A 62 12.10 -7.71 -2.29
N MET A 63 12.03 -6.37 -2.16
CA MET A 63 13.08 -5.48 -2.64
C MET A 63 14.40 -5.61 -1.86
N THR A 64 14.35 -5.80 -0.53
CA THR A 64 15.57 -6.03 0.27
C THR A 64 16.23 -7.37 -0.04
N SER A 65 15.47 -8.38 -0.50
CA SER A 65 16.02 -9.68 -0.93
C SER A 65 16.72 -9.65 -2.30
N LEU A 66 16.44 -8.63 -3.12
CA LEU A 66 16.91 -8.53 -4.50
C LEU A 66 18.02 -7.49 -4.72
N ALA A 67 18.07 -6.44 -3.90
CA ALA A 67 18.95 -5.31 -4.15
C ALA A 67 20.29 -5.42 -3.41
N SER A 68 21.39 -5.27 -4.16
CA SER A 68 22.67 -4.78 -3.64
C SER A 68 22.47 -3.35 -3.09
N ASN A 69 23.05 -3.02 -1.93
CA ASN A 69 22.97 -1.70 -1.27
C ASN A 69 23.56 -0.57 -2.14
N GLU A 70 22.84 -0.11 -3.17
CA GLU A 70 23.20 1.08 -3.92
C GLU A 70 23.12 2.31 -3.00
N LYS A 71 24.15 3.16 -3.06
CA LYS A 71 24.27 4.31 -2.17
C LYS A 71 23.13 5.29 -2.43
N PHE A 72 22.44 5.63 -1.35
CA PHE A 72 21.33 6.57 -1.39
C PHE A 72 21.81 7.99 -1.75
N ASN A 73 21.28 8.59 -2.83
CA ASN A 73 21.57 9.99 -3.12
C ASN A 73 21.01 10.88 -2.01
N LYS A 74 21.82 11.77 -1.44
CA LYS A 74 21.47 12.54 -0.23
C LYS A 74 20.56 13.75 -0.50
N ASN A 75 20.46 14.21 -1.75
CA ASN A 75 19.72 15.42 -2.13
C ASN A 75 18.22 15.37 -1.80
N TRP A 76 17.68 14.18 -1.55
CA TRP A 76 16.24 13.94 -1.35
C TRP A 76 15.79 14.20 0.09
N ILE A 77 16.73 14.25 1.05
CA ILE A 77 16.45 14.62 2.45
C ILE A 77 15.86 16.04 2.54
N PHE A 78 16.17 16.92 1.58
CA PHE A 78 15.66 18.30 1.55
C PHE A 78 14.15 18.41 1.33
N PHE A 79 13.49 17.38 0.79
CA PHE A 79 12.04 17.41 0.56
C PHE A 79 11.21 17.11 1.83
N ILE A 80 11.82 16.51 2.84
CA ILE A 80 11.18 16.16 4.12
C ILE A 80 10.74 17.42 4.90
N PRO A 81 11.58 18.45 5.10
CA PRO A 81 11.14 19.66 5.79
C PRO A 81 10.05 20.44 5.04
N LEU A 82 10.05 20.42 3.69
CA LEU A 82 8.98 21.04 2.90
C LEU A 82 7.61 20.43 3.19
N PHE A 83 7.55 19.11 3.41
CA PHE A 83 6.31 18.42 3.75
C PHE A 83 5.71 18.93 5.06
N PHE A 84 6.54 19.10 6.10
CA PHE A 84 6.08 19.57 7.41
C PHE A 84 5.62 21.03 7.38
N ILE A 85 6.31 21.90 6.64
CA ILE A 85 5.91 23.32 6.54
C ILE A 85 4.50 23.43 5.93
N PHE A 86 4.22 22.69 4.86
CA PHE A 86 2.93 22.71 4.19
C PHE A 86 1.81 22.01 4.96
N SER A 87 2.12 21.05 5.84
CA SER A 87 1.10 20.43 6.69
C SER A 87 0.60 21.40 7.77
N PHE A 88 1.50 22.21 8.36
CA PHE A 88 1.13 23.24 9.33
C PHE A 88 0.30 24.38 8.73
N LEU A 89 0.61 24.82 7.51
CA LEU A 89 -0.13 25.87 6.81
C LEU A 89 -1.59 25.51 6.51
N ASN A 90 -1.92 24.22 6.49
CA ASN A 90 -3.26 23.71 6.20
C ASN A 90 -4.06 23.30 7.44
N TRP A 91 -3.55 23.58 8.64
CA TRP A 91 -4.28 23.31 9.87
C TRP A 91 -5.37 24.37 10.07
N ASN A 92 -6.54 24.15 9.47
CA ASN A 92 -7.76 24.84 9.89
C ASN A 92 -8.45 24.00 10.96
N PRO A 93 -8.56 24.47 12.21
CA PRO A 93 -9.30 23.74 13.22
C PRO A 93 -10.76 23.64 12.77
N PRO A 94 -11.37 22.44 12.80
CA PRO A 94 -12.76 22.33 12.48
C PRO A 94 -13.57 23.16 13.48
N THR A 95 -14.47 24.01 12.97
CA THR A 95 -15.32 24.82 13.81
C THR A 95 -16.21 23.90 14.66
N TYR A 96 -16.15 24.08 15.98
CA TYR A 96 -16.83 23.24 16.98
C TYR A 96 -18.34 23.05 16.71
N LYS A 97 -18.98 24.01 16.01
CA LYS A 97 -20.39 23.96 15.62
C LYS A 97 -20.72 22.87 14.59
N ASN A 98 -19.80 22.48 13.72
CA ASN A 98 -20.05 21.45 12.71
C ASN A 98 -19.99 20.03 13.30
N PHE A 99 -19.26 19.83 14.39
CA PHE A 99 -19.16 18.53 15.06
C PHE A 99 -20.46 18.14 15.77
N LEU A 100 -21.10 19.10 16.46
CA LEU A 100 -22.34 18.86 17.21
C LEU A 100 -23.54 18.52 16.30
N THR A 101 -23.62 19.11 15.10
CA THR A 101 -24.70 18.80 14.15
C THR A 101 -24.54 17.42 13.52
N LEU A 102 -23.30 17.00 13.28
CA LEU A 102 -22.96 15.70 12.70
C LEU A 102 -23.24 14.52 13.66
N GLU A 103 -23.00 14.68 14.96
CA GLU A 103 -23.29 13.62 15.96
C GLU A 103 -24.80 13.32 16.07
N SER A 104 -25.66 14.33 15.91
CA SER A 104 -27.12 14.16 16.01
C SER A 104 -27.75 13.30 14.89
N GLN A 105 -27.04 13.08 13.78
CA GLN A 105 -27.51 12.28 12.64
C GLN A 105 -27.05 10.81 12.69
N HIS A 106 -26.42 10.36 13.77
CA HIS A 106 -25.46 9.24 13.71
C HIS A 106 -25.75 7.98 14.52
N SER A 107 -27.02 7.57 14.61
CA SER A 107 -27.39 6.26 15.15
C SER A 107 -27.40 5.10 14.13
N ASN A 108 -26.77 5.24 12.96
CA ASN A 108 -26.92 4.28 11.84
C ASN A 108 -25.62 3.66 11.29
N PHE A 109 -24.55 3.55 12.09
CA PHE A 109 -23.33 2.84 11.64
C PHE A 109 -23.61 1.36 11.29
N ASN A 110 -24.43 0.68 12.11
CA ASN A 110 -24.86 -0.70 11.84
C ASN A 110 -25.70 -0.82 10.56
N PHE A 111 -26.39 0.26 10.15
CA PHE A 111 -27.15 0.29 8.91
C PHE A 111 -26.23 0.35 7.67
N LEU A 112 -25.05 0.98 7.78
CA LEU A 112 -24.12 1.11 6.67
C LEU A 112 -23.48 -0.23 6.29
N LEU A 113 -23.04 -1.04 7.27
CA LEU A 113 -22.49 -2.37 7.01
C LEU A 113 -23.57 -3.35 6.53
N SER A 114 -24.75 -3.34 7.17
CA SER A 114 -25.84 -4.24 6.79
C SER A 114 -26.37 -3.98 5.37
N LYS A 115 -26.21 -2.75 4.84
CA LYS A 115 -26.56 -2.40 3.46
C LYS A 115 -25.79 -3.20 2.40
N PHE A 116 -24.58 -3.69 2.69
CA PHE A 116 -23.82 -4.52 1.75
C PHE A 116 -24.32 -5.96 1.72
N PHE A 117 -24.81 -6.47 2.86
CA PHE A 117 -25.37 -7.81 2.96
C PHE A 117 -26.81 -7.89 2.45
N ASN A 118 -27.53 -6.76 2.44
CA ASN A 118 -28.88 -6.69 1.92
C ASN A 118 -28.91 -6.68 0.37
N LEU A 119 -29.96 -7.30 -0.19
CA LEU A 119 -30.25 -7.23 -1.62
C LEU A 119 -30.63 -5.78 -2.00
N PRO A 120 -30.19 -5.24 -3.16
CA PRO A 120 -29.49 -5.90 -4.26
C PRO A 120 -27.94 -5.90 -4.16
N ASN A 121 -27.38 -5.21 -3.16
CA ASN A 121 -25.94 -4.97 -3.05
C ASN A 121 -25.12 -6.23 -2.72
N SER A 122 -25.76 -7.27 -2.18
CA SER A 122 -25.11 -8.56 -1.90
C SER A 122 -24.44 -9.21 -3.12
N LYS A 123 -24.86 -8.86 -4.36
CA LYS A 123 -24.19 -9.28 -5.60
C LYS A 123 -22.71 -8.86 -5.65
N ILE A 124 -22.38 -7.70 -5.07
CA ILE A 124 -21.01 -7.18 -5.03
C ILE A 124 -20.13 -8.08 -4.15
N ILE A 125 -20.68 -8.60 -3.03
CA ILE A 125 -19.96 -9.53 -2.14
C ILE A 125 -19.63 -10.83 -2.88
N TRP A 126 -20.60 -11.41 -3.59
CA TRP A 126 -20.39 -12.61 -4.40
C TRP A 126 -19.30 -12.40 -5.46
N PHE A 127 -19.27 -11.24 -6.12
CA PHE A 127 -18.23 -10.91 -7.08
C PHE A 127 -16.83 -10.84 -6.45
N ILE A 128 -16.68 -10.21 -5.27
CA ILE A 128 -15.40 -10.12 -4.55
C ILE A 128 -14.87 -11.49 -4.14
N ILE A 129 -15.75 -12.39 -3.67
CA ILE A 129 -15.37 -13.76 -3.29
C ILE A 129 -14.80 -14.50 -4.52
N CYS A 130 -15.50 -14.45 -5.65
CA CYS A 130 -15.03 -15.08 -6.89
C CYS A 130 -13.70 -14.47 -7.36
N TYR A 131 -13.53 -13.15 -7.28
CA TYR A 131 -12.28 -12.47 -7.63
C TYR A 131 -11.09 -12.93 -6.77
N LEU A 132 -11.26 -12.99 -5.44
CA LEU A 132 -10.21 -13.46 -4.54
C LEU A 132 -9.85 -14.94 -4.78
N LEU A 133 -10.84 -15.78 -5.11
CA LEU A 133 -10.60 -17.18 -5.43
C LEU A 133 -9.78 -17.34 -6.73
N VAL A 134 -10.16 -16.63 -7.78
CA VAL A 134 -9.44 -16.68 -9.08
C VAL A 134 -8.02 -16.17 -8.93
N THR A 135 -7.80 -15.07 -8.18
CA THR A 135 -6.45 -14.54 -7.95
C THR A 135 -5.56 -15.52 -7.17
N LEU A 136 -6.11 -16.24 -6.19
CA LEU A 136 -5.36 -17.28 -5.47
C LEU A 136 -4.93 -18.43 -6.39
N ILE A 137 -5.84 -18.95 -7.23
CA ILE A 137 -5.50 -20.00 -8.21
C ILE A 137 -4.41 -19.51 -9.18
N ALA A 138 -4.53 -18.28 -9.67
CA ALA A 138 -3.54 -17.68 -10.56
C ALA A 138 -2.16 -17.57 -9.90
N VAL A 139 -2.08 -17.09 -8.66
CA VAL A 139 -0.82 -16.96 -7.90
C VAL A 139 -0.18 -18.33 -7.66
N VAL A 140 -0.97 -19.37 -7.34
CA VAL A 140 -0.45 -20.74 -7.18
C VAL A 140 0.10 -21.28 -8.49
N ASN A 141 -0.54 -20.99 -9.63
CA ASN A 141 -0.05 -21.42 -10.94
C ASN A 141 1.24 -20.68 -11.34
N ILE A 142 1.35 -19.37 -11.09
CA ILE A 142 2.56 -18.58 -11.38
C ILE A 142 3.74 -19.06 -10.52
N SER A 143 3.51 -19.32 -9.22
CA SER A 143 4.57 -19.74 -8.29
C SER A 143 5.10 -21.16 -8.55
N LYS A 144 4.33 -22.03 -9.22
CA LYS A 144 4.77 -23.39 -9.59
C LYS A 144 5.77 -23.42 -10.76
N ASN A 145 5.89 -22.34 -11.55
CA ASN A 145 6.87 -22.26 -12.65
C ASN A 145 8.30 -22.02 -12.13
N LYS A 146 8.88 -23.04 -11.48
CA LYS A 146 10.31 -23.09 -11.15
C LYS A 146 11.09 -23.53 -12.39
N LYS A 147 11.62 -22.57 -13.16
CA LYS A 147 12.80 -22.88 -13.98
C LYS A 147 13.92 -23.29 -13.02
N ASN A 148 14.41 -24.52 -13.17
CA ASN A 148 15.48 -25.08 -12.36
C ASN A 148 16.63 -24.06 -12.19
N PRO A 149 17.30 -24.01 -11.03
CA PRO A 149 18.41 -23.11 -10.83
C PRO A 149 19.47 -23.34 -11.92
N LEU A 150 19.77 -22.27 -12.68
CA LEU A 150 20.79 -22.23 -13.73
C LEU A 150 22.15 -22.79 -13.26
N ARG A 151 22.37 -22.89 -11.95
CA ARG A 151 23.58 -23.45 -11.33
C ARG A 151 23.82 -24.92 -11.65
N GLN A 152 22.79 -25.75 -11.84
CA GLN A 152 22.98 -27.18 -12.14
C GLN A 152 23.43 -27.47 -13.59
N LEU A 153 23.26 -26.53 -14.51
CA LEU A 153 23.71 -26.71 -15.90
C LEU A 153 25.23 -26.62 -16.01
N TYR A 154 25.88 -25.78 -15.19
CA TYR A 154 27.33 -25.60 -15.22
C TYR A 154 28.08 -26.87 -14.76
N ASP A 155 27.67 -27.47 -13.65
CA ASP A 155 28.30 -28.70 -13.13
C ASP A 155 28.16 -29.90 -14.09
N LYS A 156 27.04 -30.01 -14.81
CA LYS A 156 26.85 -31.05 -15.83
C LYS A 156 27.72 -30.84 -17.08
N THR A 157 28.09 -29.60 -17.40
CA THR A 157 29.01 -29.32 -18.53
C THR A 157 30.48 -29.56 -18.18
N LEU A 158 30.88 -29.35 -16.92
CA LEU A 158 32.23 -29.65 -16.45
C LEU A 158 32.46 -31.15 -16.25
N THR A 159 31.50 -31.86 -15.64
CA THR A 159 31.59 -33.32 -15.42
C THR A 159 31.56 -34.14 -16.71
N LYS A 160 31.04 -33.62 -17.82
CA LYS A 160 31.14 -34.26 -19.15
C LYS A 160 32.45 -33.96 -19.89
N LYS A 161 33.21 -32.94 -19.51
CA LYS A 161 34.46 -32.54 -20.19
C LYS A 161 35.72 -33.15 -19.57
N ILE A 162 35.60 -33.76 -18.40
CA ILE A 162 36.71 -34.45 -17.74
C ILE A 162 36.52 -35.95 -18.03
N PRO A 163 37.29 -36.56 -18.94
CA PRO A 163 37.27 -38.02 -19.06
C PRO A 163 37.73 -38.63 -17.73
N PRO A 164 37.13 -39.73 -17.26
CA PRO A 164 37.80 -40.53 -16.26
C PRO A 164 39.08 -41.08 -16.89
N TYR A 165 40.16 -41.04 -16.10
CA TYR A 165 41.56 -41.43 -16.38
C TYR A 165 42.39 -40.41 -17.17
#